data_AF-A0A927SBD0-F1
#
_entry.id   AF-A0A927SBD0-F1
#
_cell.length_a   1.000
_cell.length_b   1.000
_cell.length_c   1.000
_cell.angle_alpha   90.00
_cell.angle_beta   90.00
_cell.angle_gamma   90.00
#
_symmetry.space_group_name_H-M   'P 1'
#
loop_
_entity.id
_entity.type
_entity.pdbx_description
1 polymer ?
#
loop_
_entity_poly.entity_id
_entity_poly.type
_entity_poly.pdbx_seq_one_letter_code
_entity_poly.pdbx_strand_id
1 'polypeptide(L)' 'MMTIKEILKLDSGLYTADVDGKPAIIGRDKGKGFTIRTESKPGWDMINHYDEDGDYEGMTFEAQDKE' A
#
# COMPACT_ATOMS: atom_id res chain seq x y z
N MET A 1 -5.10 12.16 -8.31
CA MET A 1 -4.63 10.98 -7.57
C MET A 1 -3.29 10.57 -8.15
N MET A 2 -2.28 10.27 -7.34
CA MET A 2 -0.98 9.79 -7.85
C MET A 2 -1.07 8.31 -8.22
N THR A 3 -0.30 7.89 -9.22
CA THR A 3 -0.12 6.47 -9.54
C THR A 3 0.91 5.83 -8.60
N ILE A 4 0.86 4.50 -8.44
CA ILE A 4 1.87 3.75 -7.67
C ILE A 4 3.28 4.12 -8.17
N LYS A 5 3.50 4.13 -9.50
CA LYS A 5 4.81 4.45 -10.11
C LYS A 5 5.34 5.84 -9.76
N GLU A 6 4.48 6.81 -9.53
CA GLU A 6 4.89 8.15 -9.07
C GLU A 6 5.30 8.13 -7.61
N ILE A 7 4.58 7.37 -6.77
CA ILE A 7 4.87 7.20 -5.35
C ILE A 7 6.20 6.47 -5.13
N LEU A 8 6.56 5.50 -5.98
CA LEU A 8 7.85 4.80 -5.88
C LEU A 8 9.06 5.72 -6.05
N LYS A 9 8.88 6.87 -6.69
CA LYS A 9 9.95 7.88 -6.86
C LYS A 9 10.08 8.82 -5.67
N LEU A 10 9.15 8.77 -4.72
CA LEU A 10 9.16 9.60 -3.52
C LEU A 10 9.99 8.94 -2.40
N ASP A 11 10.36 9.75 -1.41
CA ASP A 11 10.98 9.27 -0.18
C ASP A 11 9.96 8.50 0.70
N SER A 12 10.43 7.96 1.83
CA SER A 12 9.59 7.23 2.78
C SER A 12 8.40 8.08 3.25
N GLY A 13 7.22 7.49 3.32
CA GLY A 13 6.00 8.20 3.68
C GLY A 13 4.72 7.41 3.44
N LEU A 14 3.59 8.02 3.78
CA LEU A 14 2.25 7.52 3.50
C LEU A 14 1.60 8.35 2.42
N TYR A 15 1.08 7.68 1.40
CA TYR A 15 0.51 8.31 0.22
C TYR A 15 -0.85 7.70 -0.09
N THR A 16 -1.73 8.47 -0.71
CA THR A 16 -3.02 7.98 -1.21
C THR A 16 -2.97 7.83 -2.72
N ALA A 17 -3.37 6.65 -3.21
CA ALA A 17 -3.39 6.30 -4.62
C ALA A 17 -4.72 5.62 -4.98
N ASP A 18 -5.03 5.58 -6.27
CA ASP A 18 -6.11 4.75 -6.79
C ASP A 18 -5.48 3.46 -7.33
N VAL A 19 -5.98 2.32 -6.84
CA VAL A 19 -5.55 0.98 -7.28
C VAL A 19 -6.81 0.22 -7.68
N ASP A 20 -6.91 -0.15 -8.95
CA ASP A 20 -8.06 -0.84 -9.53
C ASP A 20 -9.42 -0.13 -9.28
N GLY A 21 -9.43 1.20 -9.31
CA GLY A 21 -10.64 2.00 -9.08
C GLY A 21 -11.05 2.14 -7.62
N LYS A 22 -10.17 1.75 -6.68
CA LYS A 22 -10.39 1.86 -5.24
C LYS A 22 -9.30 2.71 -4.59
N PRO A 23 -9.66 3.55 -3.60
CA PRO A 23 -8.66 4.26 -2.82
C PRO A 23 -7.79 3.26 -2.03
N ALA A 24 -6.49 3.47 -2.12
CA ALA A 24 -5.48 2.69 -1.41
C ALA A 24 -4.52 3.62 -0.66
N ILE A 25 -4.01 3.13 0.46
CA ILE A 25 -2.93 3.79 1.20
C ILE A 25 -1.64 3.07 0.84
N ILE A 26 -0.64 3.82 0.35
CA ILE A 26 0.67 3.30 0.02
C ILE A 26 1.67 3.77 1.07
N GLY A 27 2.22 2.82 1.83
CA GLY A 27 3.32 3.08 2.76
C GLY A 27 4.64 2.77 2.09
N ARG A 28 5.49 3.77 1.87
CA ARG A 28 6.84 3.57 1.31
C ARG A 28 7.89 3.69 2.40
N ASP A 29 8.84 2.76 2.41
CA ASP A 29 10.04 2.80 3.24
C ASP A 29 11.26 2.61 2.32
N LYS A 30 11.98 3.71 2.05
CA LYS A 30 13.14 3.74 1.17
C LYS A 30 14.23 2.80 1.70
N GLY A 31 14.72 1.90 0.86
CA GLY A 31 15.64 0.83 1.23
C GLY A 31 14.97 -0.46 1.72
N LYS A 32 13.63 -0.49 1.85
CA LYS A 32 12.87 -1.70 2.25
C LYS A 32 11.75 -2.07 1.28
N GLY A 33 11.17 -1.09 0.59
CA GLY A 33 10.10 -1.31 -0.38
C GLY A 33 8.87 -0.46 -0.13
N PHE A 34 7.69 -1.02 -0.41
CA PHE A 34 6.42 -0.36 -0.16
C PHE A 34 5.28 -1.34 0.09
N THR A 35 4.26 -0.87 0.78
CA THR A 35 3.02 -1.60 1.03
C THR A 35 1.86 -0.90 0.35
N ILE A 36 0.89 -1.68 -0.13
CA ILE A 36 -0.39 -1.18 -0.63
C ILE A 36 -1.50 -1.74 0.25
N ARG A 37 -2.15 -0.86 1.01
CA ARG A 37 -3.30 -1.18 1.86
C ARG A 37 -4.59 -0.82 1.13
N THR A 38 -5.48 -1.81 0.99
CA THR A 38 -6.82 -1.67 0.40
C THR A 38 -7.85 -2.38 1.28
N GLU A 39 -9.07 -1.85 1.37
CA GLU A 39 -10.16 -2.56 2.04
C GLU A 39 -10.56 -3.80 1.21
N SER A 40 -10.41 -4.99 1.82
CA SER A 40 -10.76 -6.26 1.18
C SER A 40 -12.23 -6.62 1.41
N LYS A 41 -12.68 -6.44 2.65
CA LYS A 41 -14.07 -6.60 3.09
C LYS A 41 -14.32 -5.61 4.22
N PRO A 42 -15.58 -5.28 4.54
CA PRO A 42 -15.87 -4.28 5.57
C PRO A 42 -15.15 -4.57 6.89
N GLY A 43 -14.32 -3.62 7.34
CA GLY A 43 -13.55 -3.73 8.57
C GLY A 43 -12.29 -4.61 8.47
N TRP A 44 -11.83 -4.97 7.27
CA TRP A 44 -10.60 -5.71 7.04
C TRP A 44 -9.81 -5.14 5.88
N ASP A 45 -8.56 -4.83 6.17
CA ASP A 45 -7.57 -4.38 5.20
C ASP A 45 -6.76 -5.55 4.68
N MET A 46 -6.55 -5.55 3.37
CA MET A 46 -5.53 -6.36 2.71
C MET A 46 -4.33 -5.46 2.43
N ILE A 47 -3.15 -5.90 2.86
CA ILE A 47 -1.90 -5.19 2.73
C ILE A 47 -0.97 -6.05 1.89
N ASN A 48 -0.68 -5.59 0.68
CA ASN A 48 0.31 -6.21 -0.20
C ASN A 48 1.66 -5.59 0.06
N HIS A 49 2.70 -6.41 0.16
CA HIS A 49 4.09 -6.02 0.40
C HIS A 49 4.89 -6.19 -0.89
N TYR A 50 5.69 -5.19 -1.20
CA TYR A 50 6.58 -5.17 -2.34
C TYR A 50 7.95 -4.68 -1.88
N ASP A 51 9.00 -5.20 -2.50
CA ASP A 51 10.36 -4.75 -2.24
C ASP A 51 10.65 -3.39 -2.89
N GLU A 52 11.92 -2.97 -2.88
CA GLU A 52 12.34 -1.69 -3.45
C GLU A 52 12.22 -1.63 -4.98
N ASP A 53 12.37 -2.77 -5.66
CA ASP A 53 12.28 -2.89 -7.11
C ASP A 53 10.81 -3.02 -7.59
N GLY A 54 9.90 -3.28 -6.65
CA GLY A 54 8.47 -3.45 -6.88
C GLY A 54 8.07 -4.88 -7.17
N ASP A 55 8.92 -5.84 -6.83
CA ASP A 55 8.59 -7.25 -6.81
C ASP A 55 7.73 -7.57 -5.60
N TYR A 56 6.73 -8.42 -5.81
CA TYR A 56 5.75 -8.76 -4.78
C TYR A 56 6.33 -9.77 -3.78
N GLU A 57 6.35 -9.41 -2.50
CA GLU A 57 6.89 -10.24 -1.42
C GLU A 57 5.81 -11.01 -0.64
N GLY A 58 4.55 -10.55 -0.69
CA GLY A 58 3.45 -11.25 -0.03
C GLY A 58 2.29 -10.35 0.37
N MET A 59 1.32 -10.92 1.09
CA MET A 59 0.16 -10.19 1.61
C MET A 59 -0.17 -10.56 3.05
N THR A 60 -0.71 -9.59 3.78
CA THR A 60 -1.25 -9.75 5.13
C THR A 60 -2.68 -9.21 5.19
N PHE A 61 -3.51 -9.80 6.05
CA PHE A 61 -4.86 -9.31 6.34
C PHE A 61 -4.90 -8.78 7.76
N GLU A 62 -5.36 -7.54 7.91
CA GLU A 62 -5.48 -6.87 9.21
C GLU A 62 -6.92 -6.45 9.43
N ALA A 63 -7.42 -6.66 10.66
CA ALA A 63 -8.69 -6.07 11.05
C ALA A 63 -8.50 -4.56 11.22
N GLN A 64 -9.44 -3.76 10.72
CA GLN A 64 -9.48 -2.34 11.03
C GLN A 64 -9.91 -2.20 12.49
N ASP A 65 -9.02 -1.71 13.35
CA ASP A 65 -9.37 -1.39 14.72
C ASP A 65 -10.47 -0.32 14.71
N LYS A 66 -11.62 -0.66 15.29
CA LYS A 66 -12.72 0.27 15.53
C LYS A 66 -12.54 0.85 16.94
N GLU A 67 -11.67 1.84 17.07
CA GLU A 67 -11.71 2.74 18.23
C GLU A 67 -12.95 3.64 18.20
#